data_AF-A0A0R0C6M5-F1
#
_entry.id   AF-A0A0R0C6M5-F1
#
_cell.length_a   1.000
_cell.length_b   1.000
_cell.length_c   1.000
_cell.angle_alpha   90.00
_cell.angle_beta   90.00
_cell.angle_gamma   90.00
#
_symmetry.space_group_name_H-M   'P 1'
#
loop_
_entity.id
_entity.type
_entity.pdbx_description
1 polymer ?
#
loop_
_entity_poly.entity_id
_entity_poly.type
_entity_poly.pdbx_seq_one_letter_code
_entity_poly.pdbx_strand_id
1 'polypeptide(L)'
;MLDHAAGCHGRYYDYPDDLSEPDLDAVGAFLQNLTDWIDVGLDEPHERISAQRSLAENMMDLDEAGLRIYLARERQQLRGGIAAPSAFYVLHLRIVRHNDPGQISLGSSESR
;
A
#
# COMPACT_ATOMS: atom_id res chain seq x y z
N MET A 1 6.41 1.51 4.68
CA MET A 1 5.04 1.10 4.28
C MET A 1 4.08 1.13 5.46
N LEU A 2 4.26 0.27 6.47
CA LEU A 2 3.37 0.20 7.65
C LEU A 2 3.17 1.55 8.37
N ASP A 3 4.22 2.35 8.55
CA ASP A 3 4.10 3.68 9.18
C ASP A 3 3.21 4.67 8.40
N HIS A 4 3.09 4.48 7.09
CA HIS A 4 2.22 5.30 6.25
C HIS A 4 0.78 4.77 6.24
N ALA A 5 0.62 3.46 6.37
CA ALA A 5 -0.68 2.80 6.40
C ALA A 5 -1.38 2.92 7.76
N ALA A 6 -0.61 2.88 8.86
CA ALA A 6 -1.12 2.97 10.21
C ALA A 6 -1.82 4.32 10.48
N GLY A 7 -2.97 4.26 11.14
CA GLY A 7 -3.79 5.43 11.47
C GLY A 7 -4.46 6.08 10.26
N CYS A 8 -4.59 5.37 9.15
CA CYS A 8 -5.52 5.71 8.07
C CYS A 8 -6.93 5.22 8.42
N HIS A 9 -7.94 6.02 8.06
CA HIS A 9 -9.36 5.74 8.33
C HIS A 9 -10.12 5.29 7.07
N GLY A 10 -9.54 5.51 5.90
CA GLY A 10 -10.08 5.09 4.60
C GLY A 10 -8.97 4.55 3.72
N ARG A 11 -9.35 3.80 2.68
CA ARG A 11 -8.41 3.16 1.76
C ARG A 11 -8.96 3.22 0.33
N TYR A 12 -8.09 3.53 -0.62
CA TYR A 12 -8.33 3.38 -2.05
C TYR A 12 -7.32 2.39 -2.60
N TYR A 13 -7.83 1.31 -3.17
CA TYR A 13 -7.04 0.28 -3.84
C TYR A 13 -7.22 0.43 -5.34
N ASP A 14 -6.10 0.53 -6.05
CA ASP A 14 -6.03 0.57 -7.51
C ASP A 14 -5.06 -0.53 -7.96
N TYR A 15 -5.50 -1.40 -8.84
CA TYR A 15 -4.72 -2.53 -9.37
C TYR A 15 -5.23 -2.87 -10.76
N PRO A 16 -4.47 -3.62 -11.59
CA PRO A 16 -4.91 -3.94 -12.94
C PRO A 16 -6.23 -4.72 -12.96
N ASP A 17 -7.13 -4.38 -13.90
CA ASP A 17 -8.43 -5.03 -14.04
C ASP A 17 -8.35 -6.41 -14.72
N ASP A 18 -7.20 -6.74 -15.33
CA ASP A 18 -6.95 -7.90 -16.17
C ASP A 18 -5.84 -8.80 -15.61
N LEU A 19 -5.96 -9.17 -14.33
CA LEU A 19 -5.02 -10.08 -13.67
C LEU A 19 -5.24 -11.53 -14.11
N SER A 20 -4.14 -12.28 -14.25
CA SER A 20 -4.20 -13.74 -14.32
C SER A 20 -4.57 -14.32 -12.95
N GLU A 21 -5.01 -15.58 -12.87
CA GLU A 21 -5.32 -16.21 -11.57
C GLU A 21 -4.13 -16.15 -10.58
N PRO A 22 -2.88 -16.48 -10.99
CA PRO A 22 -1.72 -16.34 -10.10
C PRO A 22 -1.48 -14.91 -9.63
N ASP A 23 -1.62 -13.92 -10.52
CA ASP A 23 -1.39 -12.51 -10.15
C ASP A 23 -2.50 -12.01 -9.21
N LEU A 24 -3.73 -12.47 -9.42
CA LEU A 24 -4.88 -12.16 -8.56
C LEU A 24 -4.67 -12.72 -7.15
N ASP A 25 -4.16 -13.93 -7.02
CA ASP A 25 -3.82 -14.53 -5.73
C ASP A 25 -2.71 -13.74 -5.02
N ALA A 26 -1.65 -13.34 -5.73
CA ALA A 26 -0.55 -12.55 -5.18
C ALA A 26 -1.03 -11.15 -4.71
N VAL A 27 -1.83 -10.47 -5.53
CA VAL A 27 -2.43 -9.17 -5.19
C VAL A 27 -3.36 -9.30 -4.00
N GLY A 28 -4.25 -10.30 -4.02
CA GLY A 28 -5.20 -10.56 -2.94
C GLY A 28 -4.51 -10.86 -1.61
N ALA A 29 -3.50 -11.73 -1.62
CA ALA A 29 -2.73 -12.08 -0.43
C ALA A 29 -2.05 -10.86 0.19
N PHE A 30 -1.40 -10.03 -0.63
CA PHE A 30 -0.77 -8.79 -0.16
C PHE A 30 -1.77 -7.81 0.46
N LEU A 31 -2.89 -7.53 -0.25
CA LEU A 31 -3.89 -6.58 0.22
C LEU A 31 -4.58 -7.04 1.51
N GLN A 32 -4.88 -8.33 1.62
CA GLN A 32 -5.45 -8.93 2.82
C GLN A 32 -4.48 -8.80 3.99
N ASN A 33 -3.24 -9.26 3.81
CA ASN A 33 -2.21 -9.21 4.86
C ASN A 33 -1.96 -7.77 5.35
N LEU A 34 -1.85 -6.81 4.42
CA LEU A 34 -1.71 -5.40 4.79
C LEU A 34 -2.92 -4.89 5.59
N THR A 35 -4.14 -5.22 5.15
CA THR A 35 -5.37 -4.79 5.82
C THR A 35 -5.44 -5.36 7.23
N ASP A 36 -5.13 -6.64 7.40
CA ASP A 36 -5.12 -7.33 8.68
C ASP A 36 -4.16 -6.63 9.66
N TRP A 37 -2.93 -6.32 9.25
CA TRP A 37 -1.98 -5.62 10.12
C TRP A 37 -2.38 -4.18 10.45
N ILE A 38 -3.07 -3.48 9.55
CA ILE A 38 -3.58 -2.13 9.84
C ILE A 38 -4.73 -2.19 10.83
N ASP A 39 -5.63 -3.17 10.68
CA ASP A 39 -6.85 -3.29 11.48
C ASP A 39 -6.57 -3.84 12.89
N VAL A 40 -5.64 -4.79 13.02
CA VAL A 40 -5.22 -5.35 14.33
C VAL A 40 -4.45 -4.31 15.15
N GLY A 41 -3.74 -3.40 14.49
CA GLY A 41 -2.78 -2.52 15.16
C GLY A 41 -1.46 -3.24 15.43
N LEU A 42 -0.38 -2.47 15.57
CA LEU A 42 0.97 -2.99 15.80
C LEU A 42 1.55 -2.31 17.03
N ASP A 43 1.09 -2.77 18.20
CA ASP A 43 1.42 -2.14 19.48
C ASP A 43 2.73 -2.69 20.06
N GLU A 44 3.06 -3.95 19.76
CA GLU A 44 4.29 -4.58 20.25
C GLU A 44 5.42 -4.63 19.20
N PRO A 45 6.70 -4.49 19.62
CA PRO A 45 7.84 -4.59 18.71
C PRO A 45 7.90 -5.90 17.90
N HIS A 46 7.51 -7.02 18.52
CA HIS A 46 7.52 -8.33 17.87
C HIS A 46 6.49 -8.43 16.73
N GLU A 47 5.29 -7.90 16.95
CA GLU A 47 4.22 -7.86 15.94
C GLU A 47 4.66 -7.01 14.76
N ARG A 48 5.29 -5.86 15.03
CA ARG A 48 5.81 -4.98 13.98
C ARG A 48 6.88 -5.65 13.12
N ILE A 49 7.80 -6.39 13.73
CA ILE A 49 8.83 -7.15 12.99
C ILE A 49 8.18 -8.25 12.15
N SER A 50 7.21 -8.97 12.72
CA SER A 50 6.47 -10.03 12.03
C SER A 50 5.70 -9.49 10.82
N ALA A 51 4.99 -8.37 11.00
CA ALA A 51 4.26 -7.69 9.95
C ALA A 51 5.20 -7.21 8.83
N GLN A 52 6.33 -6.59 9.18
CA GLN A 52 7.32 -6.16 8.20
C GLN A 52 7.86 -7.32 7.37
N ARG A 53 8.18 -8.45 8.02
CA ARG A 53 8.67 -9.64 7.33
C ARG A 53 7.62 -10.22 6.40
N SER A 54 6.41 -10.44 6.90
CA SER A 54 5.33 -11.05 6.13
C SER A 54 4.93 -10.18 4.92
N LEU A 55 4.88 -8.86 5.09
CA LEU A 55 4.62 -7.95 3.97
C LEU A 55 5.78 -7.91 2.97
N ALA A 56 7.03 -8.03 3.43
CA ALA A 56 8.17 -8.10 2.54
C ALA A 56 8.14 -9.38 1.68
N GLU A 57 7.72 -10.52 2.24
CA GLU A 57 7.52 -11.77 1.50
C GLU A 57 6.46 -11.57 0.39
N ASN A 58 5.30 -10.99 0.69
CA ASN A 58 4.30 -10.69 -0.34
C ASN A 58 4.77 -9.67 -1.39
N MET A 59 5.59 -8.70 -1.00
CA MET A 59 6.17 -7.75 -1.95
C MET A 59 7.14 -8.42 -2.92
N MET A 60 7.85 -9.48 -2.50
CA MET A 60 8.70 -10.29 -3.38
C MET A 60 7.83 -11.07 -4.38
N ASP A 61 6.75 -11.70 -3.91
CA ASP A 61 5.83 -12.44 -4.79
C ASP A 61 5.26 -11.53 -5.89
N LEU A 62 4.90 -10.29 -5.54
CA LEU A 62 4.43 -9.29 -6.51
C LEU A 62 5.51 -8.87 -7.50
N ASP A 63 6.75 -8.63 -7.04
CA ASP A 63 7.86 -8.26 -7.92
C ASP A 63 8.20 -9.39 -8.91
N GLU A 64 8.14 -10.65 -8.47
CA GLU A 64 8.30 -11.84 -9.32
C GLU A 64 7.20 -11.97 -10.37
N ALA A 65 5.96 -11.57 -10.03
CA ALA A 65 4.85 -11.43 -10.97
C ALA A 65 4.97 -10.21 -11.90
N GLY A 66 6.03 -9.42 -11.79
CA GLY A 66 6.23 -8.21 -12.58
C GLY A 66 5.30 -7.06 -12.16
N LEU A 67 4.85 -7.07 -10.90
CA LEU A 67 3.99 -6.08 -10.29
C LEU A 67 4.76 -5.26 -9.24
N ARG A 68 4.41 -3.98 -9.14
CA ARG A 68 5.00 -3.04 -8.20
C ARG A 68 3.93 -2.32 -7.42
N ILE A 69 4.22 -2.09 -6.15
CA ILE A 69 3.36 -1.34 -5.24
C ILE A 69 3.86 0.09 -5.08
N TYR A 70 2.92 1.02 -5.12
CA TYR A 70 3.08 2.41 -4.68
C TYR A 70 2.09 2.68 -3.56
N LEU A 71 2.54 3.42 -2.54
CA LEU A 71 1.72 3.74 -1.38
C LEU A 71 1.90 5.20 -0.98
N ALA A 72 0.78 5.87 -0.74
CA ALA A 72 0.74 7.26 -0.29
C ALA A 72 -0.30 7.43 0.82
N ARG A 73 -0.01 8.35 1.74
CA ARG A 73 -0.95 8.77 2.79
C ARG A 73 -1.46 10.17 2.46
N GLU A 74 -2.75 10.28 2.19
CA GLU A 74 -3.42 11.56 2.00
C GLU A 74 -4.00 12.05 3.32
N ARG A 75 -3.84 13.34 3.62
CA ARG A 75 -4.55 14.01 4.72
C ARG A 75 -5.74 14.78 4.16
N GLN A 76 -6.93 14.24 4.35
CA GLN A 76 -8.19 14.91 4.04
C GLN A 76 -8.71 15.67 5.26
N GLN A 77 -9.71 16.53 5.04
CA GLN A 77 -10.38 17.29 6.09
C GLN A 77 -11.86 16.90 6.14
N LEU A 78 -12.30 16.33 7.26
CA LEU A 78 -13.70 16.05 7.51
C LEU A 78 -14.40 17.34 7.96
N ARG A 79 -15.46 17.74 7.25
CA ARG A 79 -16.25 18.95 7.52
C ARG A 79 -17.73 18.60 7.60
N GLY A 80 -18.47 19.31 8.45
CA GLY A 80 -19.89 19.08 8.70
C GLY A 80 -20.17 18.56 10.11
N GLY A 81 -21.45 18.47 10.49
CA GLY A 81 -21.88 18.10 11.84
C GLY A 81 -21.79 19.26 12.85
N ILE A 82 -21.82 18.92 14.15
CA ILE A 82 -21.74 19.89 15.26
C ILE A 82 -20.31 20.14 15.77
N ALA A 83 -19.31 19.44 15.21
CA ALA A 83 -17.93 19.48 15.66
C ALA A 83 -17.04 20.32 14.72
N ALA A 84 -15.87 20.72 15.24
CA ALA A 84 -14.86 21.41 14.43
C ALA A 84 -14.28 20.48 13.34
N PRO A 85 -13.80 21.02 12.21
CA PRO A 85 -13.15 20.23 11.19
C PRO A 85 -11.98 19.41 11.74
N SER A 86 -11.89 18.14 11.34
CA SER A 86 -10.87 17.20 11.82
C SER A 86 -10.07 16.57 10.67
N ALA A 87 -8.91 16.02 10.99
CA ALA A 87 -8.09 15.32 10.01
C ALA A 87 -8.67 13.93 9.73
N PHE A 88 -8.75 13.56 8.46
CA PHE A 88 -9.15 12.23 8.01
C PHE A 88 -8.07 11.69 7.06
N TYR A 89 -7.26 10.76 7.55
CA TYR A 89 -6.21 10.14 6.73
C TYR A 89 -6.74 9.02 5.84
N VAL A 90 -6.33 9.02 4.58
CA VAL A 90 -6.67 7.98 3.60
C VAL A 90 -5.40 7.37 3.04
N LEU A 91 -5.39 6.04 2.96
CA LEU A 91 -4.35 5.27 2.31
C LEU A 91 -4.67 5.14 0.82
N HIS A 92 -3.77 5.61 -0.03
CA HIS A 92 -3.77 5.30 -1.46
C HIS A 92 -2.76 4.20 -1.69
N LEU A 93 -3.22 3.07 -2.22
CA LEU A 93 -2.36 1.95 -2.58
C LEU A 93 -2.64 1.58 -4.03
N ARG A 94 -1.58 1.64 -4.83
CA ARG A 94 -1.63 1.35 -6.25
C ARG A 94 -0.67 0.23 -6.60
N ILE A 95 -1.16 -0.82 -7.25
CA ILE A 95 -0.36 -1.91 -7.81
C ILE A 95 -0.36 -1.73 -9.32
N VAL A 96 0.81 -1.74 -9.94
CA VAL A 96 0.97 -1.60 -11.40
C VAL A 96 1.95 -2.61 -11.94
N ARG A 97 1.85 -2.92 -13.23
CA ARG A 97 2.85 -3.72 -13.92
C ARG A 97 4.16 -2.93 -14.04
N HIS A 98 5.30 -3.60 -14.08
CA HIS A 98 6.61 -2.96 -14.29
C HIS A 98 6.70 -2.15 -15.59
N ASN A 99 5.90 -2.49 -16.59
CA ASN A 99 5.82 -1.79 -17.87
C ASN A 99 4.65 -0.80 -17.98
N ASP A 100 3.97 -0.47 -16.88
CA ASP A 100 2.87 0.51 -16.88
C ASP A 100 3.39 1.88 -17.39
N PRO A 101 2.80 2.45 -18.45
CA PRO A 101 3.26 3.69 -19.08
C PRO A 101 3.11 4.93 -18.20
N GLY A 102 2.29 4.85 -17.14
CA GLY A 102 2.19 5.88 -16.10
C GLY A 102 3.41 5.96 -15.19
N GLN A 103 4.37 5.03 -15.33
CA GLN A 103 5.64 5.07 -14.61
C GLN A 103 6.69 5.86 -15.39
N ILE A 104 7.31 6.82 -14.71
CA ILE A 104 8.41 7.61 -15.26
C ILE A 104 9.72 7.00 -14.75
N SER A 105 10.57 6.55 -15.66
CA SER A 105 11.93 6.15 -15.29
C SER A 105 12.72 7.38 -14.89
N LEU A 106 13.19 7.41 -13.65
CA LEU A 106 14.18 8.38 -13.21
C LEU A 106 15.50 7.96 -13.85
N GLY A 107 15.79 8.49 -15.04
CA GLY A 107 17.06 8.26 -15.71
C GLY A 107 18.20 8.51 -14.73
N SER A 108 19.15 7.58 -14.64
CA SER A 108 20.29 7.65 -13.74
C SER A 108 20.93 9.03 -13.85
N SER A 109 20.79 9.87 -12.83
CA SER A 109 21.60 11.08 -12.73
C SER A 109 23.02 10.63 -12.47
N GLU A 110 23.79 10.37 -13.53
CA GLU A 110 25.24 10.28 -13.43
C GLU A 110 25.72 11.64 -12.91
N SER A 111 26.03 11.67 -11.61
CA SER A 111 26.78 12.73 -10.97
C SER A 111 28.15 12.82 -11.66
N ARG A 112 28.36 13.87 -12.45
CA ARG A 112 29.68 14.34 -12.87
C ARG A 112 30.37 15.09 -11.75
#